data_AF-A0A2T7UL23-F1
#
_entry.id   AF-A0A2T7UL23-F1
#
_cell.length_a   1.000
_cell.length_b   1.000
_cell.length_c   1.000
_cell.angle_alpha   90.00
_cell.angle_beta   90.00
_cell.angle_gamma   90.00
#
_symmetry.space_group_name_H-M   'P 1'
#
loop_
_entity.id
_entity.type
_entity.pdbx_description
1 polymer ?
#
loop_
_entity_poly.entity_id
_entity_poly.type
_entity_poly.pdbx_seq_one_letter_code
_entity_poly.pdbx_strand_id
1 'polypeptide(L)'
;MALKGFLSGLAMLAGVGAAGADAPLAPLCSGARLAPEEAALGDYAPTLYPEGIVFYDRYPLDGRNAIQVIVEHCPSRWRMAAELPIPQETDTPWTRIDGYRTRVFEALNDSEEHSLGDLANWAVAAGGQGRTLRVDWQSCACAMGGGQ
;
A
#
# COMPACT_ATOMS: atom_id res chain seq x y z
N MET A 1 -54.91 22.88 -45.19
CA MET A 1 -54.57 23.53 -43.90
C MET A 1 -54.29 22.45 -42.87
N ALA A 2 -53.19 22.61 -42.14
CA ALA A 2 -52.68 21.78 -41.05
C ALA A 2 -52.28 20.32 -41.37
N LEU A 3 -50.96 20.08 -41.47
CA LEU A 3 -50.37 18.93 -40.77
C LEU A 3 -48.99 19.35 -40.21
N LYS A 4 -48.88 19.20 -38.89
CA LYS A 4 -47.69 19.37 -38.06
C LYS A 4 -46.73 18.20 -38.30
N GLY A 5 -45.43 18.46 -38.18
CA GLY A 5 -44.40 17.42 -38.04
C GLY A 5 -43.02 18.05 -37.82
N PHE A 6 -42.70 18.31 -36.55
CA PHE A 6 -41.38 18.76 -36.09
C PHE A 6 -40.34 17.66 -36.38
N LEU A 7 -39.39 17.93 -37.28
CA LEU A 7 -38.16 17.14 -37.44
C LEU A 7 -37.10 17.74 -36.51
N SER A 8 -36.99 17.15 -35.32
CA SER A 8 -35.94 17.46 -34.37
C SER A 8 -34.64 16.76 -34.77
N GLY A 9 -33.55 17.53 -34.78
CA GLY A 9 -32.26 17.05 -34.32
C GLY A 9 -31.29 16.62 -35.40
N LEU A 10 -30.50 17.59 -35.88
CA LEU A 10 -29.22 17.37 -36.54
C LEU A 10 -28.36 16.37 -35.75
N ALA A 11 -27.85 15.38 -36.46
CA ALA A 11 -26.67 14.63 -36.07
C ALA A 11 -25.47 15.58 -35.94
N MET A 12 -24.85 15.64 -34.76
CA MET A 12 -23.46 16.05 -34.63
C MET A 12 -22.64 14.84 -34.19
N LEU A 13 -21.90 14.30 -35.16
CA LEU A 13 -20.68 13.55 -34.95
C LEU A 13 -19.61 14.51 -34.40
N ALA A 14 -19.27 14.33 -33.12
CA ALA A 14 -17.95 14.60 -32.56
C ALA A 14 -17.67 13.39 -31.66
N GLY A 15 -16.71 12.51 -31.93
CA GLY A 15 -15.34 12.82 -32.27
C GLY A 15 -14.52 12.75 -30.97
N VAL A 16 -13.58 11.81 -30.94
CA VAL A 16 -12.43 11.62 -30.03
C VAL A 16 -12.66 11.29 -28.54
N GLY A 17 -12.21 10.09 -28.16
CA GLY A 17 -12.01 9.72 -26.76
C GLY A 17 -11.82 8.22 -26.50
N ALA A 18 -11.03 7.50 -27.30
CA ALA A 18 -10.44 6.26 -26.81
C ALA A 18 -9.33 6.64 -25.82
N ALA A 19 -9.63 6.54 -24.53
CA ALA A 19 -8.69 6.56 -23.42
C ALA A 19 -9.45 5.95 -22.24
N GLY A 20 -9.04 4.87 -21.59
CA GLY A 20 -7.74 4.22 -21.52
C GLY A 20 -7.72 3.56 -20.16
N ALA A 21 -7.17 2.35 -20.10
CA ALA A 21 -6.93 1.56 -18.90
C ALA A 21 -8.19 1.15 -18.11
N ASP A 22 -8.44 -0.15 -18.08
CA ASP A 22 -8.91 -0.82 -16.88
C ASP A 22 -8.15 -0.22 -15.69
N ALA A 23 -8.79 0.67 -14.94
CA ALA A 23 -8.25 1.09 -13.66
C ALA A 23 -8.10 -0.19 -12.85
N PRO A 24 -6.89 -0.53 -12.35
CA PRO A 24 -6.73 -1.71 -11.52
C PRO A 24 -7.79 -1.64 -10.43
N LEU A 25 -8.55 -2.73 -10.24
CA LEU A 25 -9.57 -2.84 -9.20
C LEU A 25 -8.93 -2.42 -7.88
N ALA A 26 -9.17 -1.17 -7.46
CA ALA A 26 -8.70 -0.70 -6.17
C ALA A 26 -9.29 -1.68 -5.15
N PRO A 27 -8.47 -2.34 -4.31
CA PRO A 27 -8.99 -3.33 -3.39
C PRO A 27 -10.11 -2.68 -2.58
N LEU A 28 -11.28 -3.33 -2.56
CA LEU A 28 -12.46 -2.92 -1.82
C LEU A 28 -12.16 -3.02 -0.32
N CYS A 29 -11.37 -2.11 0.21
CA CYS A 29 -11.22 -1.89 1.64
C CYS A 29 -12.52 -1.23 2.11
N SER A 30 -13.54 -2.04 2.38
CA SER A 30 -14.92 -1.67 2.70
C SER A 30 -15.03 -0.48 3.66
N GLY A 31 -15.06 0.75 3.15
CA GLY A 31 -15.25 1.98 3.92
C GLY A 31 -13.98 2.69 4.43
N ALA A 32 -12.78 2.14 4.16
CA ALA A 32 -11.53 2.85 4.48
C ALA A 32 -11.25 3.90 3.40
N ARG A 33 -10.94 5.13 3.81
CA ARG A 33 -10.45 6.15 2.89
C ARG A 33 -9.00 5.83 2.58
N LEU A 34 -8.77 5.11 1.47
CA LEU A 34 -7.43 4.79 0.95
C LEU A 34 -6.55 6.05 1.01
N ALA A 35 -5.34 5.93 1.55
CA ALA A 35 -4.33 6.95 1.28
C ALA A 35 -4.13 7.01 -0.25
N PRO A 36 -3.96 8.18 -0.87
CA PRO A 36 -3.62 8.28 -2.29
C PRO A 36 -2.43 7.38 -2.70
N GLU A 37 -1.51 7.14 -1.76
CA GLU A 37 -0.33 6.29 -1.91
C GLU A 37 -0.62 4.78 -1.76
N GLU A 38 -1.82 4.41 -1.30
CA GLU A 38 -2.29 3.02 -1.19
C GLU A 38 -2.97 2.51 -2.46
N ALA A 39 -3.54 3.40 -3.26
CA ALA A 39 -4.23 3.04 -4.51
C ALA A 39 -3.28 2.50 -5.60
N ALA A 40 -1.97 2.72 -5.46
CA ALA A 40 -0.96 2.40 -6.48
C ALA A 40 -0.13 1.14 -6.20
N LEU A 41 -0.38 0.42 -5.10
CA LEU A 41 0.49 -0.67 -4.65
C LEU A 41 -0.29 -1.96 -4.40
N GLY A 42 0.30 -3.07 -4.86
CA GLY A 42 -0.28 -4.41 -4.75
C GLY A 42 0.17 -5.12 -3.48
N ASP A 43 -0.69 -6.04 -3.06
CA ASP A 43 -0.62 -6.91 -1.88
C ASP A 43 -0.85 -6.20 -0.54
N TYR A 44 -2.04 -6.41 0.03
CA TYR A 44 -2.42 -5.99 1.37
C TYR A 44 -2.81 -7.25 2.15
N ALA A 45 -1.87 -8.17 2.33
CA ALA A 45 -2.04 -9.32 3.20
C ALA A 45 -1.41 -9.03 4.58
N PRO A 46 -2.09 -8.28 5.48
CA PRO A 46 -1.52 -7.95 6.77
C PRO A 46 -1.47 -9.16 7.69
N THR A 47 -0.36 -9.29 8.41
CA THR A 47 -0.31 -10.09 9.63
C THR A 47 -0.74 -9.23 10.80
N LEU A 48 -1.67 -9.75 11.60
CA LEU A 48 -2.24 -9.06 12.76
C LEU A 48 -1.53 -9.50 14.04
N TYR A 49 -1.20 -8.53 14.88
CA TYR A 49 -0.58 -8.74 16.17
C TYR A 49 -1.46 -8.17 17.30
N PRO A 50 -1.24 -8.58 18.56
CA PRO A 50 -1.88 -7.96 19.71
C PRO A 50 -1.73 -6.43 19.72
N GLU A 51 -2.61 -5.78 20.49
CA GLU A 51 -2.61 -4.31 20.67
C GLU A 51 -2.90 -3.50 19.39
N GLY A 52 -3.39 -4.13 18.34
CA GLY A 52 -3.76 -3.44 17.10
C GLY A 52 -2.55 -3.05 16.25
N ILE A 53 -1.51 -3.89 16.27
CA ILE A 53 -0.35 -3.76 15.37
C ILE A 53 -0.60 -4.60 14.11
N VAL A 54 -0.22 -4.04 12.96
CA VAL A 54 -0.26 -4.74 11.66
C VAL A 54 1.12 -4.69 10.99
N PHE A 55 1.50 -5.79 10.37
CA PHE A 55 2.70 -5.93 9.54
C PHE A 55 2.32 -6.32 8.13
N TYR A 56 2.88 -5.64 7.13
CA TYR A 56 2.58 -5.92 5.73
C TYR A 56 3.64 -5.34 4.80
N ASP A 57 3.71 -5.92 3.60
CA ASP A 57 4.56 -5.45 2.53
C ASP A 57 3.73 -4.69 1.49
N ARG A 58 4.40 -3.83 0.71
CA ARG A 58 3.84 -3.24 -0.50
C ARG A 58 4.86 -3.32 -1.61
N TYR A 59 4.42 -3.89 -2.74
CA TYR A 59 5.24 -3.96 -3.93
C TYR A 59 4.92 -2.78 -4.86
N PRO A 60 5.95 -2.10 -5.40
CA PRO A 60 5.77 -1.02 -6.35
C PRO A 60 5.15 -1.55 -7.64
N LEU A 61 3.96 -1.05 -8.01
CA LEU A 61 3.36 -1.29 -9.32
C LEU A 61 3.70 -0.17 -10.33
N ASP A 62 4.32 0.89 -9.84
CA ASP A 62 4.67 2.12 -10.56
C ASP A 62 6.10 2.12 -11.13
N GLY A 63 6.77 0.96 -11.12
CA GLY A 63 8.13 0.81 -11.66
C GLY A 63 9.25 1.28 -10.72
N ARG A 64 8.95 1.67 -9.47
CA ARG A 64 9.99 1.84 -8.45
C ARG A 64 10.69 0.50 -8.18
N ASN A 65 11.98 0.57 -7.86
CA ASN A 65 12.79 -0.62 -7.57
C ASN A 65 13.00 -0.84 -6.07
N ALA A 66 11.95 -0.68 -5.27
CA ALA A 66 12.03 -0.89 -3.84
C ALA A 66 10.72 -1.42 -3.28
N ILE A 67 10.81 -2.45 -2.46
CA ILE A 67 9.68 -2.93 -1.67
C ILE A 67 9.53 -2.06 -0.42
N GLN A 68 8.29 -1.80 0.00
CA GLN A 68 8.04 -1.19 1.30
C GLN A 68 7.62 -2.26 2.30
N VAL A 69 8.34 -2.39 3.41
CA VAL A 69 7.96 -3.23 4.55
C VAL A 69 7.46 -2.31 5.66
N ILE A 70 6.29 -2.62 6.23
CA ILE A 70 5.57 -1.67 7.08
C ILE A 70 5.10 -2.35 8.36
N VAL A 71 5.27 -1.62 9.46
CA VAL A 71 4.62 -1.91 10.75
C VAL A 71 3.81 -0.70 11.17
N GLU A 72 2.56 -0.89 11.53
CA GLU A 72 1.65 0.19 11.92
C GLU A 72 0.88 -0.18 13.19
N HIS A 73 0.84 0.75 14.15
CA HIS A 73 0.00 0.64 15.33
C HIS A 73 -1.30 1.43 15.11
N CYS A 74 -2.37 0.71 14.77
CA CYS A 74 -3.61 1.26 14.25
C CYS A 74 -4.29 2.29 15.16
N PRO A 75 -4.38 2.09 16.49
CA PRO A 75 -4.97 3.09 17.40
C PRO A 75 -4.23 4.44 17.40
N SER A 76 -2.89 4.40 17.39
CA SER A 76 -2.07 5.62 17.47
C SER A 76 -1.76 6.26 16.11
N ARG A 77 -1.90 5.47 15.04
CA ARG A 77 -1.50 5.79 13.66
C ARG A 77 0.00 6.06 13.50
N TRP A 78 0.81 5.57 14.43
CA TRP A 78 2.25 5.52 14.26
C TRP A 78 2.63 4.36 13.37
N ARG A 79 3.58 4.62 12.49
CA ARG A 79 4.03 3.71 11.46
C ARG A 79 5.55 3.74 11.35
N MET A 80 6.14 2.56 11.14
CA MET A 80 7.44 2.39 10.52
C MET A 80 7.23 2.02 9.05
N ALA A 81 8.02 2.62 8.16
CA ALA A 81 8.13 2.20 6.77
C ALA A 81 9.61 2.04 6.40
N ALA A 82 9.97 0.86 5.94
CA ALA A 82 11.27 0.53 5.39
C ALA A 82 11.18 0.36 3.88
N GLU A 83 11.99 1.07 3.12
CA GLU A 83 12.13 0.93 1.69
C GLU A 83 13.41 0.15 1.39
N LEU A 84 13.28 -1.06 0.85
CA LEU A 84 14.39 -1.96 0.59
C LEU A 84 14.54 -2.18 -0.92
N PRO A 85 15.76 -2.07 -1.49
CA PRO A 85 15.96 -2.20 -2.91
C PRO A 85 15.67 -3.62 -3.39
N ILE A 86 14.83 -3.74 -4.43
CA ILE A 86 14.53 -5.01 -5.06
C ILE A 86 15.75 -5.45 -5.88
N PRO A 87 16.20 -6.71 -5.77
CA PRO A 87 17.26 -7.24 -6.61
C PRO A 87 16.96 -7.05 -8.11
N GLN A 88 17.92 -6.49 -8.85
CA GLN A 88 17.77 -6.19 -10.28
C GLN A 88 17.96 -7.41 -11.18
N GLU A 89 18.74 -8.38 -10.72
CA GLU A 89 18.93 -9.64 -11.42
C GLU A 89 17.88 -10.63 -10.94
N THR A 90 17.20 -11.29 -11.87
CA THR A 90 16.11 -12.25 -11.58
C THR A 90 16.56 -13.40 -10.69
N ASP A 91 17.86 -13.72 -10.73
CA ASP A 91 18.45 -14.84 -9.99
C ASP A 91 19.16 -14.39 -8.70
N THR A 92 19.21 -13.09 -8.41
CA THR A 92 19.78 -12.61 -7.15
C THR A 92 18.80 -12.92 -6.01
N PRO A 93 19.25 -13.65 -4.97
CA PRO A 93 18.41 -13.98 -3.83
C PRO A 93 17.91 -12.75 -3.08
N TRP A 94 16.68 -12.83 -2.57
CA TRP A 94 16.04 -11.79 -1.75
C TRP A 94 16.52 -11.77 -0.29
N THR A 95 17.68 -12.39 0.00
CA THR A 95 18.17 -12.70 1.35
C THR A 95 18.23 -11.52 2.30
N ARG A 96 18.53 -10.31 1.81
CA ARG A 96 18.56 -9.10 2.65
C ARG A 96 17.15 -8.65 3.05
N ILE A 97 16.21 -8.71 2.12
CA ILE A 97 14.80 -8.37 2.36
C ILE A 97 14.18 -9.42 3.26
N ASP A 98 14.39 -10.71 2.96
CA ASP A 98 13.86 -11.81 3.76
C ASP A 98 14.47 -11.83 5.16
N GLY A 99 15.77 -11.59 5.29
CA GLY A 99 16.43 -11.46 6.59
C GLY A 99 15.88 -10.28 7.41
N TYR A 100 15.60 -9.14 6.77
CA TYR A 100 14.96 -8.00 7.42
C TYR A 100 13.54 -8.35 7.88
N ARG A 101 12.72 -8.93 7.00
CA ARG A 101 11.34 -9.35 7.31
C ARG A 101 11.30 -10.33 8.48
N THR A 102 12.11 -11.38 8.44
CA THR A 102 12.18 -12.38 9.52
C THR A 102 12.53 -11.71 10.84
N ARG A 103 13.52 -10.82 10.86
CA ARG A 103 13.91 -10.10 12.08
C ARG A 103 12.78 -9.21 12.62
N VAL A 104 12.06 -8.51 11.75
CA VAL A 104 10.89 -7.71 12.16
C VAL A 104 9.78 -8.62 12.68
N PHE A 105 9.51 -9.72 12.00
CA PHE A 105 8.49 -10.69 12.38
C PHE A 105 8.79 -11.31 13.76
N GLU A 106 10.04 -11.68 14.02
CA GLU A 106 10.50 -12.18 15.32
C GLU A 106 10.32 -11.12 16.40
N ALA A 107 10.73 -9.88 16.15
CA ALA A 107 10.58 -8.76 17.08
C ALA A 107 9.11 -8.45 17.44
N LEU A 108 8.17 -8.71 16.53
CA LEU A 108 6.74 -8.53 16.79
C LEU A 108 6.10 -9.73 17.52
N ASN A 109 6.71 -10.92 17.47
CA ASN A 109 6.21 -12.12 18.15
C ASN A 109 6.82 -12.32 19.54
N ASP A 110 7.99 -11.75 19.80
CA ASP A 110 8.63 -11.80 21.11
C ASP A 110 8.15 -10.63 21.98
N SER A 111 7.85 -10.87 23.26
CA SER A 111 7.08 -9.93 24.10
C SER A 111 7.88 -8.74 24.66
N GLU A 112 8.97 -8.29 24.00
CA GLU A 112 9.79 -7.15 24.50
C GLU A 112 10.45 -6.21 23.45
N GLU A 113 10.57 -4.96 23.91
CA GLU A 113 11.62 -3.92 23.72
C GLU A 113 11.88 -3.19 22.40
N HIS A 114 11.25 -3.55 21.27
CA HIS A 114 11.59 -2.85 20.02
C HIS A 114 10.62 -1.73 19.65
N SER A 115 11.12 -0.50 19.60
CA SER A 115 10.35 0.64 19.09
C SER A 115 10.23 0.57 17.57
N LEU A 116 9.22 1.23 17.00
CA LEU A 116 9.11 1.44 15.56
C LEU A 116 10.38 2.07 14.96
N GLY A 117 11.11 2.88 15.75
CA GLY A 117 12.38 3.47 15.34
C GLY A 117 13.50 2.44 15.20
N ASP A 118 13.55 1.45 16.09
CA ASP A 118 14.55 0.37 16.02
C ASP A 118 14.33 -0.48 14.77
N LEU A 119 13.07 -0.84 14.50
CA LEU A 119 12.69 -1.58 13.29
C LEU A 119 13.04 -0.81 12.02
N ALA A 120 12.85 0.52 12.02
CA ALA A 120 13.22 1.39 10.90
C ALA A 120 14.75 1.40 10.68
N ASN A 121 15.52 1.53 11.76
CA ASN A 121 16.98 1.60 11.70
C ASN A 121 17.60 0.30 11.16
N TRP A 122 16.97 -0.86 11.37
CA TRP A 122 17.45 -2.13 10.80
C TRP A 122 17.40 -2.18 9.26
N ALA A 123 16.59 -1.34 8.61
CA ALA A 123 16.51 -1.29 7.15
C ALA A 123 17.84 -0.87 6.52
N VAL A 124 18.64 -0.07 7.23
CA VAL A 124 19.98 0.36 6.78
C VAL A 124 20.91 -0.84 6.63
N ALA A 125 20.84 -1.82 7.54
CA ALA A 125 21.65 -3.04 7.46
C ALA A 125 21.23 -3.94 6.28
N ALA A 126 19.98 -3.85 5.83
CA ALA A 126 19.48 -4.51 4.64
C ALA A 126 19.80 -3.75 3.34
N GLY A 127 20.47 -2.59 3.42
CA GLY A 127 20.84 -1.75 2.28
C GLY A 127 19.70 -0.83 1.80
N GLY A 128 18.67 -0.65 2.61
CA GLY A 128 17.57 0.26 2.35
C GLY A 128 17.55 1.46 3.30
N GLN A 129 16.38 2.05 3.44
CA GLN A 129 16.13 3.18 4.33
C GLN A 129 14.86 2.95 5.13
N GLY A 130 14.85 3.38 6.40
CA GLY A 130 13.69 3.28 7.26
C GLY A 130 13.32 4.63 7.84
N ARG A 131 12.03 4.83 8.07
CA ARG A 131 11.51 6.01 8.77
C ARG A 131 10.33 5.66 9.65
N THR A 132 10.13 6.45 10.68
CA THR A 132 8.89 6.49 11.44
C THR A 132 8.09 7.73 11.10
N LEU A 133 6.78 7.60 11.08
CA LEU A 133 5.86 8.70 10.83
C LEU A 133 4.53 8.43 11.51
N ARG A 134 3.82 9.50 11.86
CA ARG A 134 2.42 9.43 12.24
C ARG A 134 1.57 9.83 11.04
N VAL A 135 0.58 9.01 10.71
CA VAL A 135 -0.34 9.28 9.60
C VAL A 135 -1.67 9.84 10.10
N ASP A 136 -2.32 10.67 9.30
CA ASP A 136 -3.63 11.29 9.58
C ASP A 136 -4.80 10.49 9.00
N TRP A 137 -4.51 9.41 8.27
CA TRP A 137 -5.46 8.48 7.67
C TRP A 137 -5.39 7.09 8.34
N GLN A 138 -6.30 6.19 7.97
CA GLN A 138 -6.32 4.79 8.42
C GLN A 138 -5.99 3.87 7.24
N SER A 139 -4.98 3.02 7.36
CA SER A 139 -4.58 2.11 6.30
C SER A 139 -5.60 1.01 6.05
N CYS A 140 -5.62 0.48 4.83
CA CYS A 140 -6.36 -0.76 4.53
C CYS A 140 -5.95 -1.91 5.46
N ALA A 141 -4.66 -2.03 5.77
CA ALA A 141 -4.16 -3.04 6.70
C ALA A 141 -4.83 -2.91 8.07
N CYS A 142 -4.90 -1.70 8.61
CA CYS A 142 -5.58 -1.42 9.87
C CYS A 142 -7.10 -1.58 9.81
N ALA A 143 -7.73 -1.26 8.68
CA ALA A 143 -9.17 -1.48 8.49
C ALA A 143 -9.52 -2.97 8.46
N MET A 144 -8.72 -3.81 7.79
CA MET A 144 -8.90 -5.26 7.77
C MET A 144 -8.58 -5.91 9.12
N GLY A 145 -7.64 -5.35 9.87
CA GLY A 145 -7.27 -5.81 11.21
C GLY A 145 -8.30 -5.53 12.31
N GLY A 146 -9.46 -4.97 11.97
CA GLY A 146 -10.52 -4.65 12.93
C GLY A 146 -10.29 -3.37 13.72
N GLY A 147 -9.47 -2.44 13.21
CA GLY A 147 -9.27 -1.13 13.81
C GLY A 147 -10.56 -0.32 13.80
N GLN A 148 -11.24 -0.29 14.96
CA GLN A 148 -12.38 0.56 15.27
C GLN A 148 -11.93 1.92 15.79
#